data_AF-A0A3B9MZ70-F1
#
_entry.id   AF-A0A3B9MZ70-F1
#
_cell.length_a   1.000
_cell.length_b   1.000
_cell.length_c   1.000
_cell.angle_alpha   90.00
_cell.angle_beta   90.00
_cell.angle_gamma   90.00
#
_symmetry.space_group_name_H-M   'P 1'
#
loop_
_entity.id
_entity.type
_entity.pdbx_description
1 polymer ?
#
loop_
_entity_poly.entity_id
_entity_poly.type
_entity_poly.pdbx_seq_one_letter_code
_entity_poly.pdbx_strand_id
1 'polypeptide(L)'
;MLDDDKILELDYSSTSKSRKFLIGFTTYILLIVFFNLLSSYKNPTIRIENKLISIHTYEFQRILKKQVESLNNQLFNDSVQDLNLVIKELLVKFYEERNYNAVWIDNFNTNERFSVLLNLLDSSAYFGFPFDYFNVSRIHELTSEFFVPSQGYNHQEQKIELELTATFSALKFILYLKHGIIEKDTSKVYLTSIETLPEILNQAINQKHFRDDILAAQPNLVNHRNLLKSLSYFIDLHYSVKYTTPAFIDDKLLAKSLYYAEMTKSPVFDSTNPKMQALNNLAEQFNLPKDSILNIPSHVALVSLLEYKYILACLNINRLRKLKHSGENYLFVNIPEFKLHVVESNEEKETFNVIVGKKITPTPVFSSSIEQVVANPYWTVPKSIVNNEMIYKIRKDSTYLRRNGFFIINGREETVDESVINWNSEDPLGNKYYIRQINSKNNALGQIKFIFPNDYSVYLHDTPSKNLFSRENRTFSHGCIRLENPNKLAQYLTDIYHPLDKYDIDKMITENEHQVIDLAEKINIHIQYITCAGINNEDMMFYKDIYNLDKEEIKAIFPNLPGI
;
A
#
# COMPACT_ATOMS: atom_id res chain seq x y z
N MET A 1 52.75 -77.87 75.05
CA MET A 1 52.15 -76.79 75.86
C MET A 1 52.41 -75.52 75.08
N LEU A 2 51.33 -74.83 74.67
CA LEU A 2 51.25 -73.40 74.34
C LEU A 2 52.15 -72.85 73.21
N ASP A 3 51.48 -72.63 72.08
CA ASP A 3 51.33 -71.40 71.27
C ASP A 3 52.45 -70.39 70.97
N ASP A 4 52.32 -69.95 69.72
CA ASP A 4 52.65 -68.68 69.06
C ASP A 4 54.11 -68.21 68.95
N ASP A 5 54.63 -68.28 67.71
CA ASP A 5 54.96 -67.04 66.99
C ASP A 5 54.87 -67.20 65.46
N LYS A 6 54.29 -66.18 64.83
CA LYS A 6 53.93 -66.06 63.41
C LYS A 6 55.13 -65.70 62.53
N ILE A 7 55.23 -66.34 61.36
CA ILE A 7 55.99 -65.83 60.21
C ILE A 7 55.01 -65.39 59.11
N LEU A 8 55.20 -64.15 58.66
CA LEU A 8 54.48 -63.44 57.61
C LEU A 8 54.90 -63.93 56.20
N GLU A 9 53.93 -64.38 55.40
CA GLU A 9 54.03 -64.44 53.94
C GLU A 9 53.19 -63.29 53.33
N LEU A 10 53.82 -62.49 52.48
CA LEU A 10 53.20 -61.34 51.78
C LEU A 10 52.48 -61.82 50.52
N ASP A 11 51.15 -61.64 50.49
CA ASP A 11 50.26 -61.94 49.37
C ASP A 11 50.35 -60.86 48.25
N TYR A 12 50.69 -61.28 47.03
CA TYR A 12 50.78 -60.46 45.83
C TYR A 12 49.44 -60.46 45.06
N SER A 13 48.43 -59.75 45.57
CA SER A 13 47.09 -59.67 44.92
C SER A 13 46.71 -58.27 44.37
N SER A 14 47.67 -57.40 44.05
CA SER A 14 47.39 -55.99 43.66
C SER A 14 47.38 -55.69 42.15
N THR A 15 47.75 -56.63 41.27
CA THR A 15 47.89 -56.39 39.82
C THR A 15 46.59 -56.49 39.01
N SER A 16 45.53 -57.08 39.58
CA SER A 16 44.24 -57.29 38.89
C SER A 16 43.34 -56.04 38.87
N LYS A 17 43.29 -55.27 39.96
CA LYS A 17 42.46 -54.05 40.06
C LYS A 17 43.01 -52.90 39.20
N SER A 18 44.33 -52.70 39.18
CA SER A 18 44.96 -51.66 38.34
C SER A 18 44.81 -51.98 36.85
N ARG A 19 44.96 -53.24 36.43
CA ARG A 19 44.69 -53.67 35.05
C ARG A 19 43.23 -53.46 34.65
N LYS A 20 42.26 -53.83 35.50
CA LYS A 20 40.83 -53.61 35.20
C LYS A 20 40.47 -52.13 35.13
N PHE A 21 41.05 -51.29 35.98
CA PHE A 21 40.86 -49.83 35.92
C PHE A 21 41.51 -49.22 34.67
N LEU A 22 42.74 -49.64 34.33
CA LEU A 22 43.45 -49.16 33.14
C LEU A 22 42.73 -49.58 31.85
N ILE A 23 42.24 -50.82 31.78
CA ILE A 23 41.43 -51.32 30.66
C ILE A 23 40.10 -50.57 30.57
N GLY A 24 39.41 -50.36 31.70
CA GLY A 24 38.17 -49.58 31.75
C GLY A 24 38.38 -48.14 31.27
N PHE A 25 39.46 -47.49 31.72
CA PHE A 25 39.82 -46.13 31.36
C PHE A 25 40.23 -46.01 29.88
N THR A 26 41.00 -46.95 29.34
CA THR A 26 41.35 -46.97 27.91
C THR A 26 40.14 -47.28 27.04
N THR A 27 39.24 -48.19 27.45
CA THR A 27 37.97 -48.41 26.72
C THR A 27 37.05 -47.20 26.77
N TYR A 28 37.00 -46.46 27.87
CA TYR A 28 36.22 -45.24 28.00
C TYR A 28 36.79 -44.11 27.11
N ILE A 29 38.11 -43.94 27.08
CA ILE A 29 38.78 -43.00 26.16
C ILE A 29 38.55 -43.44 24.71
N LEU A 30 38.68 -44.72 24.39
CA LEU A 30 38.42 -45.23 23.03
C LEU A 30 36.96 -45.03 22.63
N LEU A 31 36.00 -45.20 23.54
CA LEU A 31 34.59 -44.89 23.30
C LEU A 31 34.37 -43.40 23.07
N ILE A 32 34.97 -42.53 23.88
CA ILE A 32 34.89 -41.07 23.67
C ILE A 32 35.53 -40.68 22.35
N VAL A 33 36.70 -41.21 22.01
CA VAL A 33 37.39 -40.95 20.73
C VAL A 33 36.56 -41.50 19.57
N PHE A 34 35.97 -42.68 19.70
CA PHE A 34 35.10 -43.30 18.70
C PHE A 34 33.80 -42.52 18.50
N PHE A 35 33.15 -42.07 19.58
CA PHE A 35 31.97 -41.21 19.51
C PHE A 35 32.28 -39.82 18.94
N ASN A 36 33.44 -39.23 19.29
CA ASN A 36 33.90 -37.96 18.71
C ASN A 36 34.28 -38.12 17.22
N LEU A 37 34.89 -39.24 16.84
CA LEU A 37 35.17 -39.57 15.44
C LEU A 37 33.87 -39.80 14.65
N LEU A 38 32.90 -40.51 15.22
CA LEU A 38 31.58 -40.72 14.61
C LEU A 38 30.77 -39.42 14.49
N SER A 39 30.81 -38.54 15.49
CA SER A 39 30.16 -37.23 15.43
C SER A 39 30.86 -36.30 14.43
N SER A 40 32.20 -36.34 14.36
CA SER A 40 33.00 -35.58 13.40
C SER A 40 32.85 -36.10 11.96
N TYR A 41 32.57 -37.40 11.77
CA TYR A 41 32.32 -37.98 10.45
C TYR A 41 30.95 -37.58 9.89
N LYS A 42 29.96 -37.37 10.78
CA LYS A 42 28.62 -36.91 10.39
C LYS A 42 28.54 -35.42 10.08
N ASN A 43 29.45 -34.60 10.63
CA ASN A 43 29.50 -33.15 10.40
C ASN A 43 30.97 -32.69 10.29
N PRO A 44 31.63 -32.92 9.14
CA PRO A 44 33.03 -32.57 9.01
C PRO A 44 33.20 -31.04 9.05
N THR A 45 34.23 -30.57 9.77
CA THR A 45 34.53 -29.15 9.94
C THR A 45 35.91 -28.80 9.39
N ILE A 46 36.03 -27.62 8.79
CA ILE A 46 37.29 -27.00 8.37
C ILE A 46 37.63 -25.80 9.26
N ARG A 47 38.91 -25.50 9.41
CA ARG A 47 39.39 -24.36 10.19
C ARG A 47 39.77 -23.22 9.25
N ILE A 48 39.07 -22.11 9.33
CA ILE A 48 39.33 -20.89 8.55
C ILE A 48 39.43 -19.74 9.55
N GLU A 49 40.52 -18.98 9.51
CA GLU A 49 40.77 -17.82 10.40
C GLU A 49 40.49 -18.13 11.89
N ASN A 50 40.94 -19.30 12.36
CA ASN A 50 40.75 -19.82 13.72
C ASN A 50 39.29 -20.15 14.14
N LYS A 51 38.32 -20.07 13.23
CA LYS A 51 36.94 -20.57 13.43
C LYS A 51 36.77 -21.97 12.85
N LEU A 52 36.04 -22.82 13.56
CA LEU A 52 35.55 -24.10 13.02
C LEU A 52 34.26 -23.85 12.26
N ILE A 53 34.24 -24.21 10.98
CA ILE A 53 33.09 -24.06 10.08
C ILE A 53 32.77 -25.43 9.50
N SER A 54 31.50 -25.80 9.36
CA SER A 54 31.17 -27.06 8.69
C SER A 54 31.61 -27.01 7.22
N ILE A 55 32.16 -28.11 6.69
CA ILE A 55 32.56 -28.20 5.27
C ILE A 55 31.35 -27.94 4.36
N HIS A 56 30.18 -28.41 4.78
CA HIS A 56 28.92 -28.19 4.08
C HIS A 56 28.56 -26.70 3.96
N THR A 57 28.73 -25.93 5.03
CA THR A 57 28.51 -24.47 5.04
C THR A 57 29.51 -23.77 4.11
N TYR A 58 30.79 -24.16 4.17
CA TYR A 58 31.83 -23.58 3.33
C TYR A 58 31.60 -23.85 1.83
N GLU A 59 31.27 -25.09 1.47
CA GLU A 59 30.97 -25.47 0.09
C GLU A 59 29.75 -24.71 -0.44
N PHE A 60 28.69 -24.59 0.35
CA PHE A 60 27.50 -23.84 -0.03
C PHE A 60 27.82 -22.36 -0.31
N GLN A 61 28.56 -21.70 0.60
CA GLN A 61 29.00 -20.32 0.43
C GLN A 61 29.86 -20.14 -0.83
N ARG A 62 30.76 -21.09 -1.12
CA ARG A 62 31.62 -21.06 -2.31
C ARG A 62 30.81 -21.16 -3.61
N ILE A 63 29.85 -22.08 -3.67
CA ILE A 63 28.99 -22.25 -4.86
C ILE A 63 28.08 -21.03 -5.03
N LEU A 64 27.50 -20.52 -3.93
CA LEU A 64 26.68 -19.31 -3.93
C LEU A 64 27.45 -18.11 -4.47
N LYS A 65 28.68 -17.90 -3.99
CA LYS A 65 29.58 -16.86 -4.51
C LYS A 65 29.76 -16.97 -6.02
N LYS A 66 30.12 -18.16 -6.52
CA LYS A 66 30.30 -18.40 -7.96
C LYS A 66 29.04 -18.08 -8.76
N GLN A 67 27.87 -18.45 -8.25
CA GLN A 67 26.59 -18.21 -8.94
C GLN A 67 26.22 -16.72 -8.95
N VAL A 68 26.44 -16.00 -7.84
CA VAL A 68 26.23 -14.55 -7.74
C VAL A 68 27.18 -13.78 -8.66
N GLU A 69 28.46 -14.16 -8.71
CA GLU A 69 29.43 -13.56 -9.63
C GLU A 69 29.06 -13.82 -11.11
N SER A 70 28.59 -15.03 -11.42
CA SER A 70 28.09 -15.35 -12.76
C SER A 70 26.86 -14.51 -13.13
N LEU A 71 25.93 -14.32 -12.21
CA LEU A 71 24.76 -13.47 -12.40
C LEU A 71 25.19 -12.02 -12.65
N ASN A 72 26.12 -11.49 -11.85
CA ASN A 72 26.62 -10.13 -12.00
C ASN A 72 27.22 -9.90 -13.40
N ASN A 73 28.05 -10.84 -13.87
CA ASN A 73 28.64 -10.77 -15.22
C ASN A 73 27.59 -10.79 -16.34
N GLN A 74 26.46 -11.49 -16.15
CA GLN A 74 25.36 -11.48 -17.12
C GLN A 74 24.65 -10.12 -17.14
N LEU A 75 24.41 -9.52 -15.98
CA LEU A 75 23.74 -8.22 -15.85
C LEU A 75 24.54 -7.09 -16.53
N PHE A 76 25.88 -7.11 -16.45
CA PHE A 76 26.73 -6.10 -17.12
C PHE A 76 26.60 -6.08 -18.66
N ASN A 77 26.09 -7.15 -19.27
CA ASN A 77 25.94 -7.25 -20.72
C ASN A 77 24.55 -6.81 -21.22
N ASP A 78 23.57 -6.67 -20.32
CA ASP A 78 22.20 -6.33 -20.66
C ASP A 78 21.94 -4.83 -20.41
N SER A 79 21.73 -4.08 -21.49
CA SER A 79 21.38 -2.65 -21.42
C SER A 79 19.86 -2.45 -21.53
N VAL A 80 19.11 -2.79 -20.49
CA VAL A 80 17.64 -2.57 -20.48
C VAL A 80 17.11 -2.11 -19.12
N GLN A 81 16.19 -1.15 -19.17
CA GLN A 81 15.34 -0.67 -18.08
C GLN A 81 14.26 -1.70 -17.70
N ASP A 82 14.65 -2.82 -17.07
CA ASP A 82 13.72 -3.82 -16.51
C ASP A 82 13.87 -3.88 -14.98
N LEU A 83 12.74 -3.74 -14.26
CA LEU A 83 12.72 -3.82 -12.80
C LEU A 83 13.27 -5.14 -12.27
N ASN A 84 13.04 -6.26 -12.96
CA ASN A 84 13.57 -7.54 -12.53
C ASN A 84 15.10 -7.59 -12.65
N LEU A 85 15.70 -6.90 -13.63
CA LEU A 85 17.15 -6.76 -13.71
C LEU A 85 17.68 -5.94 -12.54
N VAL A 86 17.03 -4.81 -12.22
CA VAL A 86 17.41 -3.99 -11.07
C VAL A 86 17.32 -4.77 -9.75
N ILE A 87 16.28 -5.59 -9.55
CA ILE A 87 16.17 -6.43 -8.35
C ILE A 87 17.28 -7.48 -8.32
N LYS A 88 17.71 -8.03 -9.47
CA LYS A 88 18.87 -8.94 -9.53
C LYS A 88 20.17 -8.23 -9.17
N GLU A 89 20.37 -6.97 -9.57
CA GLU A 89 21.52 -6.16 -9.11
C GLU A 89 21.50 -5.97 -7.59
N LEU A 90 20.33 -5.65 -7.02
CA LEU A 90 20.16 -5.53 -5.56
C LEU A 90 20.42 -6.86 -4.84
N LEU A 91 20.04 -7.99 -5.44
CA LEU A 91 20.36 -9.32 -4.93
C LEU A 91 21.87 -9.56 -4.90
N VAL A 92 22.60 -9.17 -5.96
CA VAL A 92 24.06 -9.28 -6.01
C VAL A 92 24.67 -8.48 -4.87
N LYS A 93 24.30 -7.19 -4.75
CA LYS A 93 24.76 -6.31 -3.66
C LYS A 93 24.47 -6.91 -2.28
N PHE A 94 23.27 -7.46 -2.08
CA PHE A 94 22.86 -8.11 -0.84
C PHE A 94 23.81 -9.23 -0.43
N TYR A 95 24.20 -10.12 -1.35
CA TYR A 95 25.12 -11.21 -1.02
C TYR A 95 26.58 -10.77 -0.91
N GLU A 96 27.02 -9.77 -1.66
CA GLU A 96 28.35 -9.17 -1.51
C GLU A 96 28.55 -8.60 -0.10
N GLU A 97 27.58 -7.82 0.41
CA GLU A 97 27.59 -7.27 1.78
C GLU A 97 27.63 -8.34 2.87
N ARG A 98 27.06 -9.52 2.59
CA ARG A 98 27.04 -10.66 3.51
C ARG A 98 28.25 -11.57 3.39
N ASN A 99 29.24 -11.24 2.55
CA ASN A 99 30.33 -12.15 2.17
C ASN A 99 29.80 -13.51 1.70
N TYR A 100 28.70 -13.52 0.95
CA TYR A 100 28.03 -14.70 0.41
C TYR A 100 27.54 -15.71 1.46
N ASN A 101 27.33 -15.29 2.71
CA ASN A 101 26.69 -16.14 3.71
C ASN A 101 25.19 -16.27 3.40
N ALA A 102 24.72 -17.53 3.37
CA ALA A 102 23.32 -17.87 3.16
C ALA A 102 22.40 -17.29 4.26
N VAL A 103 21.13 -17.16 3.93
CA VAL A 103 20.06 -16.60 4.77
C VAL A 103 18.99 -17.64 5.04
N TRP A 104 18.57 -18.35 3.99
CA TRP A 104 17.38 -19.21 4.00
C TRP A 104 17.74 -20.68 4.26
N ILE A 105 18.95 -21.06 3.89
CA ILE A 105 19.45 -22.44 3.98
C ILE A 105 20.62 -22.52 4.95
N ASP A 106 20.50 -23.41 5.94
CA ASP A 106 21.54 -23.76 6.91
C ASP A 106 21.78 -25.28 6.85
N ASN A 107 23.05 -25.71 6.74
CA ASN A 107 23.42 -27.12 6.62
C ASN A 107 22.58 -27.90 5.59
N PHE A 108 22.36 -27.29 4.41
CA PHE A 108 21.55 -27.84 3.32
C PHE A 108 20.06 -28.10 3.66
N ASN A 109 19.52 -27.48 4.71
CA ASN A 109 18.11 -27.49 5.06
C ASN A 109 17.57 -26.06 5.16
N THR A 110 16.28 -25.87 4.92
CA THR A 110 15.63 -24.58 5.16
C THR A 110 15.54 -24.27 6.66
N ASN A 111 15.59 -23.00 7.01
CA ASN A 111 15.50 -22.54 8.40
C ASN A 111 14.17 -21.81 8.69
N GLU A 112 13.98 -21.41 9.95
CA GLU A 112 12.76 -20.73 10.40
C GLU A 112 12.46 -19.43 9.63
N ARG A 113 13.51 -18.67 9.27
CA ARG A 113 13.34 -17.43 8.48
C ARG A 113 12.77 -17.72 7.10
N PHE A 114 13.23 -18.78 6.45
CA PHE A 114 12.66 -19.23 5.18
C PHE A 114 11.17 -19.58 5.34
N SER A 115 10.80 -20.33 6.38
CA SER A 115 9.39 -20.65 6.64
C SER A 115 8.54 -19.39 6.87
N VAL A 116 9.05 -18.39 7.58
CA VAL A 116 8.37 -17.11 7.78
C VAL A 116 8.21 -16.34 6.46
N LEU A 117 9.27 -16.28 5.64
CA LEU A 117 9.20 -15.66 4.31
C LEU A 117 8.17 -16.38 3.42
N LEU A 118 8.23 -17.71 3.34
CA LEU A 118 7.32 -18.50 2.52
C LEU A 118 5.87 -18.27 2.94
N ASN A 119 5.58 -18.26 4.24
CA ASN A 119 4.24 -17.93 4.76
C ASN A 119 3.78 -16.52 4.36
N LEU A 120 4.66 -15.52 4.38
CA LEU A 120 4.34 -14.16 3.92
C LEU A 120 4.01 -14.13 2.42
N LEU A 121 4.80 -14.84 1.61
CA LEU A 121 4.60 -14.92 0.17
C LEU A 121 3.33 -15.70 -0.21
N ASP A 122 3.04 -16.81 0.48
CA ASP A 122 1.79 -17.58 0.34
C ASP A 122 0.56 -16.73 0.72
N SER A 123 0.74 -15.80 1.66
CA SER A 123 -0.30 -14.89 2.11
C SER A 123 -0.38 -13.59 1.29
N SER A 124 0.35 -13.50 0.16
CA SER A 124 0.44 -12.28 -0.67
C SER A 124 -0.92 -11.70 -1.09
N ALA A 125 -1.93 -12.55 -1.30
CA ALA A 125 -3.31 -12.15 -1.58
C ALA A 125 -3.90 -11.22 -0.48
N TYR A 126 -3.62 -11.50 0.79
CA TYR A 126 -4.07 -10.68 1.93
C TYR A 126 -3.37 -9.32 1.99
N PHE A 127 -2.27 -9.16 1.26
CA PHE A 127 -1.58 -7.89 1.07
C PHE A 127 -1.97 -7.20 -0.25
N GLY A 128 -3.04 -7.64 -0.92
CA GLY A 128 -3.54 -7.01 -2.14
C GLY A 128 -2.72 -7.35 -3.40
N PHE A 129 -2.08 -8.53 -3.43
CA PHE A 129 -1.37 -9.05 -4.60
C PHE A 129 -2.14 -10.24 -5.18
N PRO A 130 -2.95 -10.04 -6.24
CA PRO A 130 -3.91 -11.05 -6.71
C PRO A 130 -3.30 -12.22 -7.51
N PHE A 131 -1.99 -12.21 -7.75
CA PHE A 131 -1.29 -13.27 -8.45
C PHE A 131 0.13 -13.45 -7.94
N ASP A 132 0.78 -14.50 -8.45
CA ASP A 132 2.16 -14.80 -8.12
C ASP A 132 3.11 -13.79 -8.78
N TYR A 133 3.42 -12.71 -8.06
CA TYR A 133 4.46 -11.75 -8.41
C TYR A 133 5.84 -12.15 -7.87
N PHE A 134 5.89 -13.17 -7.01
CA PHE A 134 7.01 -13.42 -6.10
C PHE A 134 7.55 -14.85 -6.26
N ASN A 135 7.38 -15.45 -7.43
CA ASN A 135 7.86 -16.79 -7.76
C ASN A 135 7.48 -17.86 -6.72
N VAL A 136 6.33 -17.71 -6.07
CA VAL A 136 5.86 -18.58 -4.98
C VAL A 136 5.73 -20.01 -5.47
N SER A 137 5.18 -20.20 -6.67
CA SER A 137 5.04 -21.51 -7.32
C SER A 137 6.41 -22.18 -7.51
N ARG A 138 7.41 -21.43 -7.99
CA ARG A 138 8.77 -21.95 -8.19
C ARG A 138 9.47 -22.26 -6.87
N ILE A 139 9.26 -21.44 -5.85
CA ILE A 139 9.80 -21.69 -4.50
C ILE A 139 9.24 -22.99 -3.92
N HIS A 140 7.93 -23.26 -4.09
CA HIS A 140 7.32 -24.53 -3.67
C HIS A 140 7.86 -25.73 -4.44
N GLU A 141 7.99 -25.62 -5.77
CA GLU A 141 8.61 -26.67 -6.59
C GLU A 141 10.00 -27.03 -6.06
N LEU A 142 10.89 -26.02 -5.95
CA LEU A 142 12.25 -26.18 -5.44
C LEU A 142 12.25 -26.77 -4.01
N THR A 143 11.34 -26.32 -3.14
CA THR A 143 11.24 -26.83 -1.76
C THR A 143 10.78 -28.29 -1.73
N SER A 144 9.85 -28.70 -2.59
CA SER A 144 9.37 -30.08 -2.67
C SER A 144 10.47 -31.04 -3.13
N GLU A 145 11.32 -30.59 -4.04
CA GLU A 145 12.47 -31.34 -4.56
C GLU A 145 13.54 -31.60 -3.49
N PHE A 146 13.64 -30.76 -2.44
CA PHE A 146 14.61 -30.95 -1.35
C PHE A 146 14.43 -32.27 -0.59
N PHE A 147 13.20 -32.78 -0.52
CA PHE A 147 12.85 -33.94 0.31
C PHE A 147 12.84 -35.27 -0.48
N VAL A 148 13.13 -35.24 -1.78
CA VAL A 148 13.21 -36.45 -2.61
C VAL A 148 14.60 -37.07 -2.45
N PRO A 149 14.73 -38.29 -1.88
CA PRO A 149 16.02 -38.96 -1.78
C PRO A 149 16.41 -39.47 -3.17
N SER A 150 17.25 -38.72 -3.89
CA SER A 150 17.84 -39.17 -5.15
C SER A 150 19.37 -39.10 -5.13
N GLN A 151 19.99 -40.12 -5.70
CA GLN A 151 21.43 -40.28 -5.84
C GLN A 151 21.96 -39.32 -6.92
N GLY A 152 22.54 -38.17 -6.57
CA GLY A 152 23.24 -37.33 -7.55
C GLY A 152 23.55 -35.89 -7.15
N TYR A 153 24.52 -35.29 -7.85
CA TYR A 153 25.04 -33.91 -7.73
C TYR A 153 23.97 -32.79 -7.85
N ASN A 154 22.74 -33.10 -8.29
CA ASN A 154 21.71 -32.10 -8.66
C ASN A 154 21.13 -31.29 -7.49
N HIS A 155 21.21 -31.81 -6.26
CA HIS A 155 20.61 -31.17 -5.08
C HIS A 155 21.30 -29.87 -4.64
N GLN A 156 22.58 -29.69 -4.97
CA GLN A 156 23.31 -28.50 -4.54
C GLN A 156 22.92 -27.28 -5.38
N GLU A 157 22.77 -27.44 -6.70
CA GLU A 157 22.37 -26.35 -7.60
C GLU A 157 20.93 -25.89 -7.33
N GLN A 158 20.00 -26.83 -7.10
CA GLN A 158 18.61 -26.52 -6.72
C GLN A 158 18.53 -25.72 -5.40
N LYS A 159 19.38 -26.06 -4.43
CA LYS A 159 19.46 -25.33 -3.15
C LYS A 159 19.94 -23.89 -3.34
N ILE A 160 20.91 -23.69 -4.23
CA ILE A 160 21.39 -22.36 -4.59
C ILE A 160 20.30 -21.59 -5.35
N GLU A 161 19.58 -22.24 -6.26
CA GLU A 161 18.45 -21.62 -6.95
C GLU A 161 17.35 -21.20 -5.97
N LEU A 162 17.02 -22.03 -4.97
CA LEU A 162 16.06 -21.67 -3.92
C LEU A 162 16.55 -20.45 -3.13
N GLU A 163 17.81 -20.44 -2.70
CA GLU A 163 18.42 -19.35 -1.95
C GLU A 163 18.30 -18.01 -2.71
N LEU A 164 18.66 -18.02 -4.00
CA LEU A 164 18.61 -16.84 -4.86
C LEU A 164 17.16 -16.43 -5.18
N THR A 165 16.28 -17.39 -5.49
CA THR A 165 14.87 -17.12 -5.81
C THR A 165 14.13 -16.54 -4.60
N ALA A 166 14.31 -17.12 -3.42
CA ALA A 166 13.73 -16.61 -2.18
C ALA A 166 14.20 -15.18 -1.87
N THR A 167 15.49 -14.89 -2.10
CA THR A 167 16.05 -13.54 -1.90
C THR A 167 15.47 -12.53 -2.89
N PHE A 168 15.39 -12.90 -4.17
CA PHE A 168 14.77 -12.07 -5.21
C PHE A 168 13.32 -11.75 -4.84
N SER A 169 12.57 -12.77 -4.43
CA SER A 169 11.18 -12.65 -4.03
C SER A 169 11.00 -11.81 -2.76
N ALA A 170 11.88 -11.93 -1.76
CA ALA A 170 11.87 -11.10 -0.56
C ALA A 170 12.10 -9.62 -0.91
N LEU A 171 13.12 -9.30 -1.73
CA LEU A 171 13.39 -7.94 -2.17
C LEU A 171 12.20 -7.36 -2.95
N LYS A 172 11.63 -8.12 -3.89
CA LYS A 172 10.46 -7.70 -4.68
C LYS A 172 9.22 -7.52 -3.79
N PHE A 173 9.03 -8.37 -2.79
CA PHE A 173 7.92 -8.26 -1.85
C PHE A 173 8.04 -7.00 -0.98
N ILE A 174 9.20 -6.73 -0.37
CA ILE A 174 9.43 -5.50 0.41
C ILE A 174 9.21 -4.26 -0.47
N LEU A 175 9.74 -4.27 -1.69
CA LEU A 175 9.55 -3.21 -2.67
C LEU A 175 8.06 -2.93 -2.90
N TYR A 176 7.28 -3.98 -3.16
CA TYR A 176 5.86 -3.86 -3.48
C TYR A 176 5.00 -3.52 -2.28
N LEU A 177 5.38 -3.96 -1.07
CA LEU A 177 4.75 -3.51 0.17
C LEU A 177 4.92 -2.00 0.37
N LYS A 178 6.11 -1.47 0.04
CA LYS A 178 6.48 -0.06 0.26
C LYS A 178 5.95 0.89 -0.80
N HIS A 179 6.04 0.51 -2.07
CA HIS A 179 5.78 1.41 -3.21
C HIS A 179 4.61 0.98 -4.09
N GLY A 180 4.05 -0.21 -3.85
CA GLY A 180 3.07 -0.82 -4.74
C GLY A 180 3.71 -1.44 -5.99
N ILE A 181 2.86 -1.91 -6.90
CA ILE A 181 3.24 -2.50 -8.17
C ILE A 181 3.60 -1.40 -9.16
N ILE A 182 4.83 -1.46 -9.67
CA ILE A 182 5.53 -0.39 -10.40
C ILE A 182 6.40 -0.93 -11.54
N GLU A 183 5.99 -2.04 -12.16
CA GLU A 183 6.76 -2.79 -13.19
C GLU A 183 7.31 -1.93 -14.36
N LYS A 184 6.89 -0.67 -14.53
CA LYS A 184 7.31 0.22 -15.63
C LYS A 184 7.96 1.54 -15.18
N ASP A 185 8.10 1.81 -13.88
CA ASP A 185 8.79 3.02 -13.43
C ASP A 185 10.29 2.74 -13.34
N THR A 186 11.08 3.40 -14.19
CA THR A 186 12.55 3.32 -14.20
C THR A 186 13.18 4.71 -14.05
N SER A 187 12.41 5.66 -13.50
CA SER A 187 12.91 7.01 -13.24
C SER A 187 14.08 6.98 -12.25
N LYS A 188 15.04 7.89 -12.40
CA LYS A 188 16.19 7.98 -11.48
C LYS A 188 15.74 8.13 -10.02
N VAL A 189 14.69 8.92 -9.78
CA VAL A 189 14.10 9.11 -8.45
C VAL A 189 13.64 7.78 -7.85
N TYR A 190 13.00 6.95 -8.68
CA TYR A 190 12.56 5.64 -8.27
C TYR A 190 13.74 4.69 -7.99
N LEU A 191 14.71 4.61 -8.89
CA LEU A 191 15.90 3.75 -8.71
C LEU A 191 16.63 4.08 -7.39
N THR A 192 16.83 5.37 -7.10
CA THR A 192 17.43 5.80 -5.83
C THR A 192 16.58 5.39 -4.60
N SER A 193 15.25 5.33 -4.74
CA SER A 193 14.39 4.95 -3.61
C SER A 193 14.49 3.47 -3.21
N ILE A 194 15.01 2.61 -4.10
CA ILE A 194 15.07 1.16 -3.90
C ILE A 194 16.48 0.63 -3.61
N GLU A 195 17.52 1.47 -3.71
CA GLU A 195 18.92 1.13 -3.42
C GLU A 195 19.17 0.60 -1.99
N THR A 196 18.27 0.94 -1.07
CA THR A 196 18.31 0.58 0.37
C THR A 196 17.63 -0.75 0.69
N LEU A 197 16.98 -1.41 -0.29
CA LEU A 197 16.28 -2.69 -0.03
C LEU A 197 17.20 -3.79 0.51
N PRO A 198 18.45 -3.99 0.01
CA PRO A 198 19.38 -4.94 0.60
C PRO A 198 19.66 -4.68 2.09
N GLU A 199 19.83 -3.40 2.46
CA GLU A 199 20.09 -2.98 3.84
C GLU A 199 18.88 -3.25 4.74
N ILE A 200 17.67 -2.92 4.27
CA ILE A 200 16.41 -3.21 4.97
C ILE A 200 16.25 -4.71 5.22
N LEU A 201 16.46 -5.54 4.18
CA LEU A 201 16.36 -6.99 4.30
C LEU A 201 17.42 -7.54 5.27
N ASN A 202 18.67 -7.07 5.18
CA ASN A 202 19.75 -7.46 6.10
C ASN A 202 19.43 -7.09 7.56
N GLN A 203 18.87 -5.90 7.79
CA GLN A 203 18.44 -5.47 9.12
C GLN A 203 17.32 -6.36 9.67
N ALA A 204 16.31 -6.68 8.87
CA ALA A 204 15.21 -7.56 9.27
C ALA A 204 15.69 -8.99 9.60
N ILE A 205 16.62 -9.54 8.81
CA ILE A 205 17.16 -10.90 9.01
C ILE A 205 17.93 -11.01 10.33
N ASN A 206 18.60 -9.94 10.76
CA ASN A 206 19.43 -9.94 11.97
C ASN A 206 18.63 -9.66 13.25
N GLN A 207 17.34 -9.33 13.12
CA GLN A 207 16.45 -9.06 14.24
C GLN A 207 15.62 -10.29 14.63
N LYS A 208 15.04 -10.25 15.84
CA LYS A 208 14.19 -11.33 16.34
C LYS A 208 12.79 -11.34 15.71
N HIS A 209 12.39 -10.25 15.08
CA HIS A 209 11.02 -10.00 14.61
C HIS A 209 10.94 -9.88 13.09
N PHE A 210 11.63 -10.77 12.36
CA PHE A 210 11.75 -10.74 10.90
C PHE A 210 10.42 -10.47 10.16
N ARG A 211 9.32 -11.13 10.58
CA ARG A 211 7.99 -10.90 10.00
C ARG A 211 7.56 -9.44 10.10
N ASP A 212 7.63 -8.88 11.30
CA ASP A 212 7.11 -7.54 11.58
C ASP A 212 8.00 -6.47 10.94
N ASP A 213 9.31 -6.71 10.89
CA ASP A 213 10.27 -5.84 10.20
C ASP A 213 10.00 -5.74 8.69
N ILE A 214 9.66 -6.87 8.04
CA ILE A 214 9.26 -6.87 6.63
C ILE A 214 7.93 -6.13 6.43
N LEU A 215 6.95 -6.38 7.29
CA LEU A 215 5.63 -5.76 7.19
C LEU A 215 5.64 -4.27 7.52
N ALA A 216 6.64 -3.79 8.29
CA ALA A 216 6.86 -2.38 8.58
C ALA A 216 7.23 -1.56 7.33
N ALA A 217 7.59 -2.20 6.22
CA ALA A 217 7.79 -1.53 4.93
C ALA A 217 6.51 -0.91 4.35
N GLN A 218 5.33 -1.36 4.81
CA GLN A 218 4.04 -0.85 4.35
C GLN A 218 3.78 0.59 4.77
N PRO A 219 3.01 1.37 4.00
CA PRO A 219 2.68 2.74 4.35
C PRO A 219 1.85 2.79 5.64
N ASN A 220 2.25 3.69 6.54
CA ASN A 220 1.53 3.95 7.80
C ASN A 220 0.34 4.89 7.58
N LEU A 221 -0.65 4.44 6.81
CA LEU A 221 -1.87 5.20 6.50
C LEU A 221 -3.09 4.52 7.10
N VAL A 222 -3.97 5.29 7.76
CA VAL A 222 -5.21 4.76 8.36
C VAL A 222 -6.04 4.00 7.33
N ASN A 223 -6.28 4.62 6.18
CA ASN A 223 -7.08 4.05 5.10
C ASN A 223 -6.47 2.76 4.54
N HIS A 224 -5.13 2.67 4.49
CA HIS A 224 -4.42 1.46 4.05
C HIS A 224 -4.57 0.31 5.05
N ARG A 225 -4.35 0.58 6.34
CA ARG A 225 -4.51 -0.43 7.40
C ARG A 225 -5.95 -0.93 7.47
N ASN A 226 -6.93 -0.04 7.42
CA ASN A 226 -8.35 -0.39 7.46
C ASN A 226 -8.75 -1.25 6.26
N LEU A 227 -8.28 -0.91 5.06
CA LEU A 227 -8.59 -1.68 3.86
C LEU A 227 -7.94 -3.07 3.87
N LEU A 228 -6.68 -3.20 4.29
CA LEU A 228 -6.04 -4.51 4.44
C LEU A 228 -6.77 -5.41 5.44
N LYS A 229 -7.16 -4.85 6.58
CA LYS A 229 -7.93 -5.60 7.58
C LYS A 229 -9.26 -6.07 7.01
N SER A 230 -10.00 -5.18 6.35
CA SER A 230 -11.31 -5.51 5.76
C SER A 230 -11.19 -6.51 4.60
N LEU A 231 -10.11 -6.41 3.81
CA LEU A 231 -9.79 -7.35 2.74
C LEU A 231 -9.64 -8.78 3.28
N SER A 232 -9.02 -8.96 4.45
CA SER A 232 -8.84 -10.31 5.01
C SER A 232 -10.19 -11.03 5.24
N TYR A 233 -11.16 -10.35 5.84
CA TYR A 233 -12.52 -10.88 6.02
C TYR A 233 -13.25 -11.10 4.69
N PHE A 234 -13.01 -10.25 3.71
CA PHE A 234 -13.59 -10.41 2.38
C PHE A 234 -13.04 -11.63 1.65
N ILE A 235 -11.73 -11.90 1.75
CA ILE A 235 -11.11 -13.09 1.15
C ILE A 235 -11.73 -14.36 1.75
N ASP A 236 -11.88 -14.42 3.07
CA ASP A 236 -12.52 -15.55 3.77
C ASP A 236 -13.96 -15.77 3.29
N LEU A 237 -14.74 -14.68 3.15
CA LEU A 237 -16.08 -14.72 2.60
C LEU A 237 -16.09 -15.20 1.16
N HIS A 238 -15.22 -14.65 0.31
CA HIS A 238 -15.15 -14.97 -1.11
C HIS A 238 -14.83 -16.45 -1.32
N TYR A 239 -13.84 -16.98 -0.61
CA TYR A 239 -13.49 -18.41 -0.69
C TYR A 239 -14.57 -19.32 -0.11
N SER A 240 -15.19 -18.92 1.00
CA SER A 240 -16.34 -19.67 1.56
C SER A 240 -17.45 -19.80 0.53
N VAL A 241 -17.78 -18.73 -0.19
CA VAL A 241 -18.81 -18.76 -1.24
C VAL A 241 -18.34 -19.58 -2.45
N LYS A 242 -17.11 -19.35 -2.92
CA LYS A 242 -16.56 -19.97 -4.13
C LYS A 242 -16.51 -21.49 -4.05
N TYR A 243 -16.10 -22.03 -2.91
CA TYR A 243 -15.88 -23.47 -2.72
C TYR A 243 -17.05 -24.22 -2.06
N THR A 244 -18.09 -23.50 -1.61
CA THR A 244 -19.30 -24.13 -1.07
C THR A 244 -20.33 -24.37 -2.17
N THR A 245 -20.90 -25.58 -2.20
CA THR A 245 -22.03 -25.87 -3.10
C THR A 245 -23.21 -24.93 -2.80
N PRO A 246 -23.89 -24.35 -3.81
CA PRO A 246 -24.91 -23.32 -3.60
C PRO A 246 -25.99 -23.66 -2.58
N ALA A 247 -26.41 -24.94 -2.53
CA ALA A 247 -27.44 -25.43 -1.60
C ALA A 247 -27.04 -25.39 -0.11
N PHE A 248 -25.74 -25.27 0.20
CA PHE A 248 -25.20 -25.22 1.56
C PHE A 248 -24.73 -23.82 1.98
N ILE A 249 -24.91 -22.81 1.12
CA ILE A 249 -24.64 -21.42 1.48
C ILE A 249 -25.79 -20.91 2.35
N ASP A 250 -25.49 -20.60 3.60
CA ASP A 250 -26.49 -20.05 4.52
C ASP A 250 -26.89 -18.61 4.15
N ASP A 251 -28.01 -18.15 4.74
CA ASP A 251 -28.57 -16.83 4.43
C ASP A 251 -27.68 -15.67 4.86
N LYS A 252 -26.85 -15.85 5.91
CA LYS A 252 -25.94 -14.79 6.39
C LYS A 252 -24.80 -14.59 5.39
N LEU A 253 -24.18 -15.68 4.95
CA LEU A 253 -23.14 -15.66 3.95
C LEU A 253 -23.69 -15.11 2.63
N LEU A 254 -24.84 -15.62 2.19
CA LEU A 254 -25.48 -15.18 0.95
C LEU A 254 -25.85 -13.69 0.97
N ALA A 255 -26.44 -13.19 2.06
CA ALA A 255 -26.80 -11.77 2.18
C ALA A 255 -25.56 -10.87 2.08
N LYS A 256 -24.49 -11.22 2.79
CA LYS A 256 -23.24 -10.44 2.78
C LYS A 256 -22.56 -10.50 1.41
N SER A 257 -22.58 -11.64 0.72
CA SER A 257 -22.08 -11.78 -0.65
C SER A 257 -22.88 -10.94 -1.65
N LEU A 258 -24.21 -10.98 -1.59
CA LEU A 258 -25.07 -10.19 -2.47
C LEU A 258 -24.95 -8.69 -2.19
N TYR A 259 -24.69 -8.30 -0.94
CA TYR A 259 -24.37 -6.92 -0.58
C TYR A 259 -23.08 -6.45 -1.24
N TYR A 260 -22.00 -7.22 -1.15
CA TYR A 260 -20.75 -6.88 -1.85
C TYR A 260 -20.87 -6.90 -3.37
N ALA A 261 -21.71 -7.77 -3.90
CA ALA A 261 -22.07 -7.80 -5.31
C ALA A 261 -22.98 -6.62 -5.72
N GLU A 262 -23.37 -5.72 -4.79
CA GLU A 262 -24.28 -4.59 -5.00
C GLU A 262 -25.69 -4.99 -5.44
N MET A 263 -26.07 -6.25 -5.19
CA MET A 263 -27.40 -6.79 -5.49
C MET A 263 -28.42 -6.43 -4.42
N THR A 264 -27.93 -5.98 -3.26
CA THR A 264 -28.73 -5.47 -2.17
C THR A 264 -28.02 -4.35 -1.38
N LYS A 265 -28.81 -3.57 -0.63
CA LYS A 265 -28.37 -2.43 0.18
C LYS A 265 -27.95 -2.79 1.61
N SER A 266 -28.28 -3.99 2.10
CA SER A 266 -27.96 -4.42 3.46
C SER A 266 -27.26 -5.79 3.47
N PRO A 267 -26.29 -6.01 4.37
CA PRO A 267 -25.56 -7.28 4.49
C PRO A 267 -26.36 -8.37 5.21
N VAL A 268 -27.64 -8.12 5.52
CA VAL A 268 -28.56 -9.08 6.14
C VAL A 268 -29.90 -9.08 5.41
N PHE A 269 -30.57 -10.23 5.40
CA PHE A 269 -31.94 -10.32 4.91
C PHE A 269 -32.94 -9.97 6.01
N ASP A 270 -33.90 -9.11 5.66
CA ASP A 270 -34.98 -8.68 6.55
C ASP A 270 -36.22 -8.28 5.72
N SER A 271 -37.26 -7.75 6.36
CA SER A 271 -38.49 -7.32 5.67
C SER A 271 -38.26 -6.18 4.65
N THR A 272 -37.20 -5.39 4.83
CA THR A 272 -36.83 -4.28 3.94
C THR A 272 -35.81 -4.67 2.88
N ASN A 273 -35.15 -5.81 3.07
CA ASN A 273 -34.17 -6.40 2.17
C ASN A 273 -34.47 -7.90 1.92
N PRO A 274 -35.47 -8.22 1.06
CA PRO A 274 -35.88 -9.60 0.84
C PRO A 274 -34.86 -10.37 -0.01
N LYS A 275 -34.48 -11.58 0.44
CA LYS A 275 -33.59 -12.51 -0.27
C LYS A 275 -33.95 -12.71 -1.75
N MET A 276 -35.23 -12.94 -2.03
CA MET A 276 -35.74 -13.17 -3.39
C MET A 276 -35.48 -11.96 -4.30
N GLN A 277 -35.58 -10.73 -3.78
CA GLN A 277 -35.29 -9.53 -4.58
C GLN A 277 -33.81 -9.43 -4.93
N ALA A 278 -32.92 -9.71 -3.98
CA ALA A 278 -31.48 -9.70 -4.22
C ALA A 278 -31.06 -10.77 -5.25
N LEU A 279 -31.63 -11.97 -5.18
CA LEU A 279 -31.40 -13.03 -6.17
C LEU A 279 -31.96 -12.65 -7.56
N ASN A 280 -33.14 -12.01 -7.61
CA ASN A 280 -33.70 -11.52 -8.87
C ASN A 280 -32.84 -10.43 -9.51
N ASN A 281 -32.28 -9.50 -8.73
CA ASN A 281 -31.38 -8.48 -9.23
C ASN A 281 -30.13 -9.10 -9.88
N LEU A 282 -29.55 -10.12 -9.23
CA LEU A 282 -28.41 -10.87 -9.75
C LEU A 282 -28.76 -11.59 -11.06
N ALA A 283 -29.89 -12.29 -11.09
CA ALA A 283 -30.35 -12.98 -12.29
C ALA A 283 -30.59 -12.00 -13.45
N GLU A 284 -31.21 -10.84 -13.19
CA GLU A 284 -31.43 -9.79 -14.18
C GLU A 284 -30.13 -9.23 -14.74
N GLN A 285 -29.14 -8.93 -13.89
CA GLN A 285 -27.85 -8.38 -14.33
C GLN A 285 -27.13 -9.30 -15.32
N PHE A 286 -27.24 -10.63 -15.14
CA PHE A 286 -26.57 -11.63 -15.97
C PHE A 286 -27.48 -12.28 -17.01
N ASN A 287 -28.71 -11.78 -17.21
CA ASN A 287 -29.72 -12.35 -18.11
C ASN A 287 -30.00 -13.85 -17.83
N LEU A 288 -30.03 -14.24 -16.56
CA LEU A 288 -30.33 -15.58 -16.09
C LEU A 288 -31.82 -15.73 -15.75
N PRO A 289 -32.38 -16.96 -15.79
CA PRO A 289 -33.71 -17.21 -15.27
C PRO A 289 -33.82 -16.88 -13.78
N LYS A 290 -34.88 -16.17 -13.40
CA LYS A 290 -35.20 -15.86 -12.01
C LYS A 290 -35.54 -17.13 -11.25
N ASP A 291 -35.07 -17.23 -10.01
CA ASP A 291 -35.29 -18.35 -9.12
C ASP A 291 -35.41 -17.85 -7.67
N SER A 292 -36.10 -18.62 -6.83
CA SER A 292 -36.24 -18.33 -5.39
C SER A 292 -35.01 -18.74 -4.58
N ILE A 293 -34.11 -19.52 -5.18
CA ILE A 293 -32.88 -20.03 -4.57
C ILE A 293 -31.64 -19.63 -5.38
N LEU A 294 -30.47 -19.72 -4.73
CA LEU A 294 -29.20 -19.58 -5.44
C LEU A 294 -28.89 -20.87 -6.21
N ASN A 295 -29.18 -20.88 -7.51
CA ASN A 295 -28.82 -21.98 -8.41
C ASN A 295 -27.38 -21.86 -8.95
N ILE A 296 -26.89 -22.90 -9.64
CA ILE A 296 -25.49 -22.97 -10.12
C ILE A 296 -25.13 -21.77 -11.02
N PRO A 297 -25.91 -21.39 -12.05
CA PRO A 297 -25.58 -20.22 -12.88
C PRO A 297 -25.48 -18.92 -12.09
N SER A 298 -26.41 -18.68 -11.16
CA SER A 298 -26.40 -17.47 -10.32
C SER A 298 -25.24 -17.48 -9.34
N HIS A 299 -24.86 -18.65 -8.81
CA HIS A 299 -23.69 -18.80 -7.95
C HIS A 299 -22.39 -18.48 -8.69
N VAL A 300 -22.22 -18.96 -9.93
CA VAL A 300 -21.06 -18.62 -10.76
C VAL A 300 -20.99 -17.11 -11.00
N ALA A 301 -22.12 -16.48 -11.36
CA ALA A 301 -22.19 -15.03 -11.54
C ALA A 301 -21.84 -14.26 -10.25
N LEU A 302 -22.34 -14.70 -9.10
CA LEU A 302 -22.00 -14.11 -7.79
C LEU A 302 -20.50 -14.22 -7.51
N VAL A 303 -19.90 -15.39 -7.72
CA VAL A 303 -18.46 -15.60 -7.51
C VAL A 303 -17.64 -14.68 -8.41
N SER A 304 -18.01 -14.52 -9.69
CA SER A 304 -17.33 -13.61 -10.62
C SER A 304 -17.43 -12.14 -10.18
N LEU A 305 -18.59 -11.70 -9.67
CA LEU A 305 -18.72 -10.34 -9.11
C LEU A 305 -17.82 -10.15 -7.88
N LEU A 306 -17.78 -11.12 -6.97
CA LEU A 306 -16.92 -11.04 -5.78
C LEU A 306 -15.43 -11.05 -6.14
N GLU A 307 -15.04 -11.81 -7.16
CA GLU A 307 -13.67 -11.80 -7.69
C GLU A 307 -13.32 -10.41 -8.25
N TYR A 308 -14.23 -9.75 -8.97
CA TYR A 308 -14.02 -8.37 -9.40
C TYR A 308 -13.87 -7.40 -8.22
N LYS A 309 -14.68 -7.55 -7.17
CA LYS A 309 -14.59 -6.74 -5.94
C LYS A 309 -13.26 -6.94 -5.20
N TYR A 310 -12.73 -8.17 -5.19
CA TYR A 310 -11.38 -8.45 -4.70
C TYR A 310 -10.31 -7.66 -5.48
N ILE A 311 -10.36 -7.71 -6.82
CA ILE A 311 -9.42 -6.97 -7.67
C ILE A 311 -9.51 -5.45 -7.46
N LEU A 312 -10.72 -4.91 -7.28
CA LEU A 312 -10.91 -3.50 -6.92
C LEU A 312 -10.27 -3.15 -5.57
N ALA A 313 -10.36 -4.03 -4.57
CA ALA A 313 -9.68 -3.82 -3.30
C ALA A 313 -8.15 -3.80 -3.47
N CYS A 314 -7.59 -4.76 -4.23
CA CYS A 314 -6.16 -4.81 -4.57
C CYS A 314 -5.68 -3.55 -5.29
N LEU A 315 -6.46 -3.05 -6.26
CA LEU A 315 -6.18 -1.79 -6.96
C LEU A 315 -6.07 -0.62 -5.97
N ASN A 316 -7.03 -0.50 -5.06
CA ASN A 316 -7.08 0.62 -4.13
C ASN A 316 -6.01 0.54 -3.03
N ILE A 317 -5.62 -0.66 -2.60
CA ILE A 317 -4.40 -0.86 -1.78
C ILE A 317 -3.17 -0.36 -2.54
N ASN A 318 -3.04 -0.71 -3.82
CA ASN A 318 -1.93 -0.24 -4.65
C ASN A 318 -1.91 1.28 -4.81
N ARG A 319 -3.06 1.93 -4.98
CA ARG A 319 -3.18 3.40 -5.00
C ARG A 319 -2.69 4.03 -3.70
N LEU A 320 -3.06 3.46 -2.56
CA LEU A 320 -2.62 3.92 -1.23
C LEU A 320 -1.11 3.74 -1.01
N ARG A 321 -0.49 2.69 -1.56
CA ARG A 321 0.98 2.50 -1.49
C ARG A 321 1.77 3.51 -2.30
N LYS A 322 1.20 4.02 -3.39
CA LYS A 322 1.83 5.07 -4.20
C LYS A 322 1.81 6.44 -3.52
N LEU A 323 1.03 6.59 -2.44
CA LEU A 323 0.97 7.84 -1.69
C LEU A 323 2.30 8.08 -0.96
N LYS A 324 3.00 9.14 -1.35
CA LYS A 324 4.11 9.66 -0.55
C LYS A 324 3.53 10.38 0.66
N HIS A 325 3.54 9.69 1.80
CA HIS A 325 3.03 10.21 3.06
C HIS A 325 4.13 10.19 4.13
N SER A 326 4.16 11.24 4.94
CA SER A 326 4.93 11.32 6.16
C SER A 326 4.09 11.97 7.27
N GLY A 327 4.28 11.49 8.50
CA GLY A 327 3.61 12.01 9.68
C GLY A 327 2.42 11.17 10.12
N GLU A 328 1.70 11.65 11.14
CA GLU A 328 0.50 11.00 11.68
C GLU A 328 -0.75 11.88 11.53
N ASN A 329 -0.53 13.13 11.08
CA ASN A 329 -1.54 14.18 10.97
C ASN A 329 -1.63 14.64 9.51
N TYR A 330 -2.82 14.53 8.92
CA TYR A 330 -3.04 14.89 7.53
C TYR A 330 -4.53 15.06 7.21
N LEU A 331 -4.82 15.73 6.10
CA LEU A 331 -6.13 15.76 5.47
C LEU A 331 -6.16 14.78 4.30
N PHE A 332 -7.24 14.02 4.16
CA PHE A 332 -7.41 13.06 3.09
C PHE A 332 -8.70 13.32 2.34
N VAL A 333 -8.60 13.86 1.11
CA VAL A 333 -9.75 14.03 0.23
C VAL A 333 -9.90 12.77 -0.60
N ASN A 334 -10.98 12.03 -0.38
CA ASN A 334 -11.33 10.89 -1.21
C ASN A 334 -12.35 11.33 -2.28
N ILE A 335 -11.89 11.43 -3.54
CA ILE A 335 -12.65 12.01 -4.64
C ILE A 335 -13.97 11.24 -4.90
N PRO A 336 -13.99 9.91 -5.09
CA PRO A 336 -15.22 9.14 -5.33
C PRO A 336 -16.19 9.09 -4.14
N GLU A 337 -15.68 9.24 -2.92
CA GLU A 337 -16.49 9.28 -1.70
C GLU A 337 -17.14 10.66 -1.48
N PHE A 338 -16.62 11.70 -2.14
CA PHE A 338 -17.01 13.08 -1.94
C PHE A 338 -16.87 13.53 -0.47
N LYS A 339 -15.79 13.09 0.18
CA LYS A 339 -15.43 13.50 1.54
C LYS A 339 -13.98 13.94 1.68
N LEU A 340 -13.76 14.81 2.66
CA LEU A 340 -12.47 15.13 3.25
C LEU A 340 -12.46 14.57 4.67
N HIS A 341 -11.42 13.83 5.01
CA HIS A 341 -11.17 13.26 6.33
C HIS A 341 -10.02 13.98 7.01
N VAL A 342 -10.18 14.32 8.28
CA VAL A 342 -9.13 14.85 9.14
C VAL A 342 -8.57 13.70 9.95
N VAL A 343 -7.28 13.42 9.78
CA VAL A 343 -6.57 12.39 10.51
C VAL A 343 -5.57 13.05 11.46
N GLU A 344 -5.59 12.64 12.72
CA GLU A 344 -4.67 13.07 13.76
C GLU A 344 -4.23 11.86 14.58
N SER A 345 -2.93 11.76 14.86
CA SER A 345 -2.32 10.64 15.59
C SER A 345 -2.78 9.28 15.04
N ASN A 346 -2.80 9.15 13.71
CA ASN A 346 -3.22 7.92 13.02
C ASN A 346 -4.69 7.50 13.26
N GLU A 347 -5.56 8.44 13.61
CA GLU A 347 -7.00 8.23 13.80
C GLU A 347 -7.83 9.28 13.07
N GLU A 348 -8.96 8.86 12.49
CA GLU A 348 -9.92 9.80 11.89
C GLU A 348 -10.65 10.57 13.00
N LYS A 349 -10.56 11.89 12.97
CA LYS A 349 -11.18 12.79 13.96
C LYS A 349 -12.45 13.45 13.45
N GLU A 350 -12.47 13.81 12.17
CA GLU A 350 -13.57 14.54 11.59
C GLU A 350 -13.70 14.31 10.09
N THR A 351 -14.92 14.47 9.56
CA THR A 351 -15.19 14.36 8.13
C THR A 351 -16.04 15.52 7.62
N PHE A 352 -15.80 15.91 6.38
CA PHE A 352 -16.51 17.00 5.70
C PHE A 352 -16.96 16.56 4.32
N ASN A 353 -18.19 16.91 3.93
CA ASN A 353 -18.64 16.69 2.56
C ASN A 353 -17.93 17.66 1.60
N VAL A 354 -17.55 17.14 0.44
CA VAL A 354 -16.94 17.92 -0.64
C VAL A 354 -17.70 17.80 -1.96
N ILE A 355 -17.49 18.77 -2.84
CA ILE A 355 -17.84 18.74 -4.27
C ILE A 355 -16.53 18.76 -5.06
N VAL A 356 -16.43 17.89 -6.05
CA VAL A 356 -15.23 17.68 -6.87
C VAL A 356 -15.50 17.99 -8.34
N GLY A 357 -14.45 17.87 -9.16
CA GLY A 357 -14.49 18.13 -10.58
C GLY A 357 -15.49 17.26 -11.33
N LYS A 358 -16.05 17.80 -12.42
CA LYS A 358 -16.76 17.02 -13.43
C LYS A 358 -15.83 16.01 -14.09
N LYS A 359 -16.37 14.96 -14.71
CA LYS A 359 -15.57 13.99 -15.49
C LYS A 359 -14.70 14.63 -16.58
N ILE A 360 -15.17 15.72 -17.21
CA ILE A 360 -14.42 16.43 -18.27
C ILE A 360 -13.37 17.42 -17.72
N THR A 361 -13.47 17.79 -16.45
CA THR A 361 -12.51 18.63 -15.71
C THR A 361 -12.28 18.01 -14.33
N PRO A 362 -11.67 16.81 -14.30
CA PRO A 362 -11.58 16.02 -13.08
C PRO A 362 -10.71 16.72 -12.03
N THR A 363 -11.00 16.48 -10.75
CA THR A 363 -10.07 16.85 -9.69
C THR A 363 -8.83 15.96 -9.80
N PRO A 364 -7.62 16.52 -9.93
CA PRO A 364 -6.40 15.72 -10.06
C PRO A 364 -6.01 15.06 -8.73
N VAL A 365 -5.33 13.92 -8.82
CA VAL A 365 -4.77 13.17 -7.69
C VAL A 365 -3.36 13.67 -7.41
N PHE A 366 -3.09 14.17 -6.20
CA PHE A 366 -1.77 14.63 -5.79
C PHE A 366 -1.70 14.80 -4.26
N SER A 367 -0.52 15.14 -3.75
CA SER A 367 -0.30 15.52 -2.35
C SER A 367 0.37 16.87 -2.29
N SER A 368 0.04 17.65 -1.26
CA SER A 368 0.64 18.95 -0.96
C SER A 368 0.53 19.21 0.55
N SER A 369 0.79 20.43 0.99
CA SER A 369 0.57 20.86 2.37
C SER A 369 -0.19 22.19 2.39
N ILE A 370 -1.18 22.32 3.26
CA ILE A 370 -1.89 23.58 3.48
C ILE A 370 -0.96 24.54 4.20
N GLU A 371 -0.84 25.74 3.63
CA GLU A 371 0.02 26.80 4.12
C GLU A 371 -0.78 27.96 4.68
N GLN A 372 -1.95 28.26 4.09
CA GLN A 372 -2.73 29.44 4.46
C GLN A 372 -4.23 29.16 4.47
N VAL A 373 -4.91 29.85 5.37
CA VAL A 373 -6.37 30.01 5.39
C VAL A 373 -6.68 31.46 5.03
N VAL A 374 -7.56 31.68 4.06
CA VAL A 374 -7.96 33.01 3.62
C VAL A 374 -9.44 33.22 3.91
N ALA A 375 -9.74 34.14 4.82
CA ALA A 375 -11.08 34.63 5.10
C ALA A 375 -11.50 35.71 4.11
N ASN A 376 -12.76 35.64 3.67
CA ASN A 376 -13.38 36.51 2.68
C ASN A 376 -12.47 36.77 1.45
N PRO A 377 -12.10 35.72 0.69
CA PRO A 377 -11.13 35.84 -0.38
C PRO A 377 -11.67 36.64 -1.57
N TYR A 378 -10.79 37.37 -2.27
CA TYR A 378 -11.04 37.73 -3.66
C TYR A 378 -10.91 36.49 -4.56
N TRP A 379 -11.66 36.46 -5.67
CA TRP A 379 -11.48 35.43 -6.69
C TRP A 379 -10.94 35.99 -7.99
N THR A 380 -9.66 35.76 -8.25
CA THR A 380 -9.09 35.98 -9.60
C THR A 380 -9.51 34.81 -10.50
N VAL A 381 -10.30 35.09 -11.52
CA VAL A 381 -10.88 34.07 -12.39
C VAL A 381 -9.80 33.46 -13.30
N PRO A 382 -9.65 32.13 -13.34
CA PRO A 382 -8.76 31.47 -14.30
C PRO A 382 -9.08 31.84 -15.75
N LYS A 383 -8.06 32.07 -16.57
CA LYS A 383 -8.23 32.48 -17.98
C LYS A 383 -9.11 31.52 -18.78
N SER A 384 -9.03 30.22 -18.52
CA SER A 384 -9.87 29.22 -19.18
C SER A 384 -11.36 29.47 -18.92
N ILE A 385 -11.75 29.82 -17.69
CA ILE A 385 -13.14 30.15 -17.34
C ILE A 385 -13.54 31.48 -17.97
N VAL A 386 -12.65 32.48 -17.96
CA VAL A 386 -12.92 33.76 -18.63
C VAL A 386 -13.23 33.53 -20.10
N ASN A 387 -12.35 32.82 -20.81
CA ASN A 387 -12.43 32.61 -22.25
C ASN A 387 -13.63 31.75 -22.64
N ASN A 388 -13.89 30.67 -21.89
CA ASN A 388 -14.91 29.69 -22.26
C ASN A 388 -16.33 30.07 -21.78
N GLU A 389 -16.46 30.87 -20.71
CA GLU A 389 -17.75 31.10 -20.06
C GLU A 389 -18.12 32.58 -19.87
N MET A 390 -17.15 33.48 -19.71
CA MET A 390 -17.45 34.87 -19.35
C MET A 390 -17.46 35.81 -20.56
N ILE A 391 -16.51 35.69 -21.49
CA ILE A 391 -16.38 36.63 -22.63
C ILE A 391 -17.70 36.77 -23.39
N TYR A 392 -18.39 35.67 -23.70
CA TYR A 392 -19.69 35.73 -24.38
C TYR A 392 -20.74 36.50 -23.58
N LYS A 393 -20.79 36.32 -22.25
CA LYS A 393 -21.73 37.01 -21.36
C LYS A 393 -21.44 38.51 -21.28
N ILE A 394 -20.15 38.87 -21.22
CA ILE A 394 -19.68 40.26 -21.20
C ILE A 394 -20.01 40.95 -22.53
N ARG A 395 -19.76 40.31 -23.67
CA ARG A 395 -20.10 40.84 -25.01
C ARG A 395 -21.61 41.07 -25.18
N LYS A 396 -22.42 40.17 -24.61
CA LYS A 396 -23.89 40.26 -24.68
C LYS A 396 -24.45 41.34 -23.75
N ASP A 397 -23.76 41.65 -22.66
CA ASP A 397 -24.23 42.55 -21.62
C ASP A 397 -23.05 43.27 -20.94
N SER A 398 -22.86 44.55 -21.30
CA SER A 398 -21.77 45.38 -20.78
C SER A 398 -21.84 45.60 -19.27
N THR A 399 -22.99 45.38 -18.62
CA THR A 399 -23.12 45.53 -17.16
C THR A 399 -22.88 44.24 -16.39
N TYR A 400 -22.58 43.14 -17.09
CA TYR A 400 -22.40 41.81 -16.50
C TYR A 400 -21.34 41.79 -15.40
N LEU A 401 -20.18 42.41 -15.61
CA LEU A 401 -19.10 42.41 -14.63
C LEU A 401 -19.54 43.09 -13.33
N ARG A 402 -20.00 44.34 -13.43
CA ARG A 402 -20.47 45.12 -12.28
C ARG A 402 -21.59 44.44 -11.50
N ARG A 403 -22.64 43.92 -12.16
CA ARG A 403 -23.77 43.27 -11.48
C ARG A 403 -23.37 41.99 -10.74
N ASN A 404 -22.30 41.33 -11.15
CA ASN A 404 -21.79 40.11 -10.51
C ASN A 404 -20.58 40.39 -9.59
N GLY A 405 -20.25 41.67 -9.35
CA GLY A 405 -19.15 42.06 -8.47
C GLY A 405 -17.77 41.77 -9.03
N PHE A 406 -17.62 41.74 -10.36
CA PHE A 406 -16.32 41.63 -11.02
C PHE A 406 -15.75 43.00 -11.37
N PHE A 407 -14.43 43.11 -11.26
CA PHE A 407 -13.62 44.24 -11.71
C PHE A 407 -12.36 43.73 -12.40
N ILE A 408 -11.66 44.61 -13.11
CA ILE A 408 -10.46 44.27 -13.87
C ILE A 408 -9.24 44.76 -13.11
N ILE A 409 -8.19 43.95 -13.08
CA ILE A 409 -6.89 44.33 -12.55
C ILE A 409 -5.79 44.11 -13.59
N ASN A 410 -4.68 44.82 -13.45
CA ASN A 410 -3.46 44.55 -14.21
C ASN A 410 -2.50 43.61 -13.44
N GLY A 411 -1.34 43.29 -14.02
CA GLY A 411 -0.31 42.46 -13.38
C GLY A 411 0.35 43.06 -12.12
N ARG A 412 0.06 44.33 -11.78
CA ARG A 412 0.46 44.99 -10.53
C ARG A 412 -0.67 45.02 -9.49
N GLU A 413 -1.77 44.31 -9.77
CA GLU A 413 -3.00 44.29 -8.97
C GLU A 413 -3.76 45.63 -8.89
N GLU A 414 -3.43 46.59 -9.75
CA GLU A 414 -4.14 47.87 -9.81
C GLU A 414 -5.46 47.69 -10.55
N THR A 415 -6.54 48.31 -10.05
CA THR A 415 -7.84 48.28 -10.73
C THR A 415 -7.78 49.07 -12.04
N VAL A 416 -8.35 48.50 -13.09
CA VAL A 416 -8.40 49.07 -14.44
C VAL A 416 -9.86 49.26 -14.83
N ASP A 417 -10.16 50.42 -15.43
CA ASP A 417 -11.50 50.71 -15.95
C ASP A 417 -11.85 49.73 -17.10
N GLU A 418 -13.02 49.10 -17.04
CA GLU A 418 -13.44 48.10 -18.03
C GLU A 418 -13.62 48.66 -19.45
N SER A 419 -13.82 49.97 -19.59
CA SER A 419 -14.02 50.65 -20.87
C SER A 419 -12.77 50.66 -21.76
N VAL A 420 -11.58 50.45 -21.20
CA VAL A 420 -10.33 50.37 -21.97
C VAL A 420 -10.11 49.00 -22.62
N ILE A 421 -10.93 48.01 -22.28
CA ILE A 421 -10.82 46.64 -22.79
C ILE A 421 -11.64 46.48 -24.05
N ASN A 422 -10.98 46.10 -25.15
CA ASN A 422 -11.70 45.72 -26.37
C ASN A 422 -12.23 44.28 -26.26
N TRP A 423 -13.43 44.13 -25.70
CA TRP A 423 -14.10 42.84 -25.54
C TRP A 423 -14.39 42.09 -26.85
N ASN A 424 -14.39 42.78 -28.00
CA ASN A 424 -14.60 42.17 -29.31
C ASN A 424 -13.32 41.54 -29.90
N SER A 425 -12.15 41.78 -29.29
CA SER A 425 -10.91 41.07 -29.62
C SER A 425 -11.05 39.57 -29.37
N GLU A 426 -10.29 38.75 -30.11
CA GLU A 426 -10.19 37.31 -29.90
C GLU A 426 -9.69 36.98 -28.49
N ASP A 427 -8.70 37.73 -28.01
CA ASP A 427 -8.21 37.69 -26.62
C ASP A 427 -8.23 39.11 -26.00
N PRO A 428 -9.34 39.52 -25.36
CA PRO A 428 -9.48 40.86 -24.79
C PRO A 428 -8.52 41.18 -23.64
N LEU A 429 -8.12 40.17 -22.86
CA LEU A 429 -7.32 40.37 -21.64
C LEU A 429 -5.83 40.12 -21.86
N GLY A 430 -5.47 39.25 -22.81
CA GLY A 430 -4.08 38.91 -23.09
C GLY A 430 -3.37 38.37 -21.85
N ASN A 431 -2.11 38.75 -21.69
CA ASN A 431 -1.31 38.51 -20.48
C ASN A 431 -1.25 39.71 -19.53
N LYS A 432 -2.05 40.75 -19.79
CA LYS A 432 -1.95 42.04 -19.11
C LYS A 432 -3.01 42.23 -18.03
N TYR A 433 -4.20 41.67 -18.25
CA TYR A 433 -5.37 41.93 -17.42
C TYR A 433 -5.98 40.65 -16.88
N TYR A 434 -6.64 40.76 -15.73
CA TYR A 434 -7.33 39.67 -15.05
C TYR A 434 -8.68 40.16 -14.54
N ILE A 435 -9.68 39.26 -14.54
CA ILE A 435 -10.97 39.53 -13.92
C ILE A 435 -10.91 39.03 -12.47
N ARG A 436 -11.24 39.90 -11.51
CA ARG A 436 -11.29 39.58 -10.08
C ARG A 436 -12.69 39.84 -9.54
N GLN A 437 -13.22 38.90 -8.76
CA GLN A 437 -14.49 39.05 -8.05
C GLN A 437 -14.24 39.56 -6.63
N ILE A 438 -15.08 40.50 -6.19
CA ILE A 438 -15.03 41.04 -4.83
C ILE A 438 -15.32 39.96 -3.76
N ASN A 439 -14.79 40.17 -2.57
CA ASN A 439 -15.15 39.43 -1.38
C ASN A 439 -16.62 39.72 -1.00
N SER A 440 -17.50 38.75 -1.20
CA SER A 440 -18.92 38.86 -0.89
C SER A 440 -19.54 37.48 -0.72
N LYS A 441 -20.76 37.40 -0.18
CA LYS A 441 -21.53 36.14 -0.07
C LYS A 441 -21.78 35.44 -1.41
N ASN A 442 -21.72 36.19 -2.52
CA ASN A 442 -21.90 35.66 -3.88
C ASN A 442 -20.58 35.32 -4.59
N ASN A 443 -19.45 35.49 -3.92
CA ASN A 443 -18.15 35.14 -4.47
C ASN A 443 -18.10 33.64 -4.79
N ALA A 444 -17.60 33.26 -5.97
CA ALA A 444 -17.57 31.85 -6.38
C ALA A 444 -16.67 30.95 -5.52
N LEU A 445 -15.67 31.53 -4.85
CA LEU A 445 -14.84 30.86 -3.83
C LEU A 445 -15.50 30.83 -2.44
N GLY A 446 -16.66 31.44 -2.28
CA GLY A 446 -17.33 31.64 -1.01
C GLY A 446 -16.53 32.53 -0.05
N GLN A 447 -16.63 32.24 1.24
CA GLN A 447 -16.08 33.08 2.32
C GLN A 447 -14.76 32.56 2.89
N ILE A 448 -14.34 31.33 2.53
CA ILE A 448 -13.10 30.73 3.01
C ILE A 448 -12.39 30.01 1.86
N LYS A 449 -11.07 30.18 1.78
CA LYS A 449 -10.20 29.45 0.84
C LYS A 449 -8.97 28.93 1.59
N PHE A 450 -8.57 27.70 1.30
CA PHE A 450 -7.33 27.12 1.78
C PHE A 450 -6.31 27.08 0.64
N ILE A 451 -5.09 27.53 0.92
CA ILE A 451 -4.01 27.58 -0.06
C ILE A 451 -3.01 26.47 0.26
N PHE A 452 -2.71 25.68 -0.77
CA PHE A 452 -1.67 24.65 -0.77
C PHE A 452 -1.00 24.66 -2.15
N PRO A 453 0.32 24.85 -2.26
CA PRO A 453 1.02 24.91 -3.54
C PRO A 453 0.82 23.66 -4.40
N ASN A 454 0.48 23.83 -5.67
CA ASN A 454 0.35 22.72 -6.63
C ASN A 454 0.37 23.21 -8.09
N ASP A 455 0.77 22.34 -9.01
CA ASP A 455 0.88 22.63 -10.45
C ASP A 455 -0.48 22.70 -11.17
N TYR A 456 -1.57 22.35 -10.48
CA TYR A 456 -2.91 22.21 -11.05
C TYR A 456 -3.80 23.42 -10.81
N SER A 457 -3.34 24.44 -10.06
CA SER A 457 -4.15 25.58 -9.61
C SER A 457 -5.44 25.15 -8.88
N VAL A 458 -5.37 24.04 -8.15
CA VAL A 458 -6.48 23.49 -7.36
C VAL A 458 -6.48 24.11 -5.97
N TYR A 459 -7.67 24.43 -5.47
CA TYR A 459 -7.87 24.91 -4.11
C TYR A 459 -8.95 24.08 -3.41
N LEU A 460 -8.89 24.07 -2.08
CA LEU A 460 -10.01 23.74 -1.21
C LEU A 460 -10.67 25.05 -0.83
N HIS A 461 -11.97 25.19 -1.03
CA HIS A 461 -12.64 26.47 -0.80
C HIS A 461 -14.14 26.33 -0.52
N ASP A 462 -14.75 27.41 -0.07
CA ASP A 462 -16.18 27.53 0.16
C ASP A 462 -16.98 27.67 -1.16
N THR A 463 -18.31 27.67 -1.11
CA THR A 463 -19.14 27.95 -2.27
C THR A 463 -20.50 28.52 -1.87
N PRO A 464 -21.05 29.48 -2.64
CA PRO A 464 -22.42 29.95 -2.43
C PRO A 464 -23.47 28.86 -2.76
N SER A 465 -23.11 27.84 -3.56
CA SER A 465 -24.02 26.78 -3.98
C SER A 465 -24.15 25.64 -2.96
N LYS A 466 -24.51 25.96 -1.71
CA LYS A 466 -24.59 24.99 -0.59
C LYS A 466 -25.58 23.86 -0.81
N ASN A 467 -26.66 24.11 -1.56
CA ASN A 467 -27.66 23.09 -1.91
C ASN A 467 -27.10 21.92 -2.73
N LEU A 468 -25.90 22.04 -3.33
CA LEU A 468 -25.28 20.94 -4.09
C LEU A 468 -24.71 19.85 -3.19
N PHE A 469 -24.46 20.11 -1.91
CA PHE A 469 -23.95 19.09 -0.98
C PHE A 469 -24.99 18.01 -0.65
N SER A 470 -26.29 18.29 -0.83
CA SER A 470 -27.35 17.31 -0.65
C SER A 470 -27.51 16.33 -1.83
N ARG A 471 -26.69 16.48 -2.89
CA ARG A 471 -26.71 15.57 -4.04
C ARG A 471 -25.84 14.35 -3.75
N GLU A 472 -26.29 13.20 -4.25
CA GLU A 472 -25.53 11.95 -4.18
C GLU A 472 -24.26 12.02 -5.05
N ASN A 473 -24.41 12.43 -6.32
CA ASN A 473 -23.26 12.73 -7.18
C ASN A 473 -22.88 14.21 -7.05
N ARG A 474 -21.66 14.49 -6.57
CA ARG A 474 -21.13 15.84 -6.33
C ARG A 474 -19.99 16.24 -7.27
N THR A 475 -20.07 15.81 -8.53
CA THR A 475 -19.12 16.20 -9.60
C THR A 475 -19.55 17.49 -10.32
N PHE A 476 -19.47 18.65 -9.64
CA PHE A 476 -19.97 19.93 -10.18
C PHE A 476 -18.91 21.00 -10.44
N SER A 477 -17.66 20.80 -10.01
CA SER A 477 -16.62 21.82 -10.11
C SER A 477 -15.79 21.72 -11.41
N HIS A 478 -14.87 22.66 -11.59
CA HIS A 478 -13.87 22.69 -12.66
C HIS A 478 -12.49 22.16 -12.20
N GLY A 479 -12.47 21.24 -11.23
CA GLY A 479 -11.26 20.59 -10.72
C GLY A 479 -10.92 20.97 -9.26
N CYS A 480 -11.29 22.18 -8.81
CA CYS A 480 -11.17 22.57 -7.40
C CYS A 480 -12.12 21.80 -6.49
N ILE A 481 -11.85 21.78 -5.19
CA ILE A 481 -12.62 21.04 -4.19
C ILE A 481 -13.42 22.05 -3.37
N ARG A 482 -14.76 21.96 -3.40
CA ARG A 482 -15.63 22.82 -2.59
C ARG A 482 -16.02 22.11 -1.31
N LEU A 483 -16.02 22.82 -0.19
CA LEU A 483 -16.24 22.27 1.14
C LEU A 483 -17.58 22.73 1.74
N GLU A 484 -18.31 21.83 2.38
CA GLU A 484 -19.64 22.14 2.94
C GLU A 484 -19.54 23.10 4.14
N ASN A 485 -18.62 22.81 5.08
CA ASN A 485 -18.42 23.57 6.32
C ASN A 485 -16.97 24.08 6.43
N PRO A 486 -16.57 25.04 5.58
CA PRO A 486 -15.18 25.48 5.52
C PRO A 486 -14.76 26.37 6.69
N ASN A 487 -15.69 27.11 7.31
CA ASN A 487 -15.43 27.86 8.53
C ASN A 487 -15.00 26.94 9.68
N LYS A 488 -15.65 25.79 9.82
CA LYS A 488 -15.30 24.79 10.84
C LYS A 488 -13.91 24.20 10.62
N LEU A 489 -13.56 23.84 9.39
CA LEU A 489 -12.20 23.36 9.07
C LEU A 489 -11.16 24.48 9.27
N ALA A 490 -11.48 25.71 8.87
CA ALA A 490 -10.61 26.86 9.09
C ALA A 490 -10.31 27.07 10.58
N GLN A 491 -11.35 27.07 11.43
CA GLN A 491 -11.20 27.20 12.87
C GLN A 491 -10.35 26.07 13.44
N TYR A 492 -10.64 24.82 13.07
CA TYR A 492 -9.85 23.65 13.48
C TYR A 492 -8.37 23.80 13.13
N LEU A 493 -8.06 24.21 11.90
CA LEU A 493 -6.68 24.35 11.45
C LEU A 493 -5.97 25.51 12.16
N THR A 494 -6.63 26.66 12.35
CA THR A 494 -6.00 27.79 13.03
C THR A 494 -5.78 27.52 14.52
N ASP A 495 -6.69 26.81 15.18
CA ASP A 495 -6.55 26.47 16.61
C ASP A 495 -5.35 25.56 16.88
N ILE A 496 -5.10 24.60 15.99
CA ILE A 496 -4.03 23.59 16.16
C ILE A 496 -2.71 24.06 15.57
N TYR A 497 -2.72 24.59 14.35
CA TYR A 497 -1.52 24.91 13.58
C TYR A 497 -1.14 26.40 13.62
N HIS A 498 -1.85 27.20 14.42
CA HIS A 498 -1.47 28.57 14.75
C HIS A 498 -1.80 28.94 16.21
N PRO A 499 -1.31 28.18 17.21
CA PRO A 499 -1.82 28.25 18.58
C PRO A 499 -1.50 29.54 19.34
N LEU A 500 -0.57 30.37 18.83
CA LEU A 500 -0.14 31.61 19.50
C LEU A 500 -1.15 32.76 19.34
N ASP A 501 -1.90 32.78 18.24
CA ASP A 501 -2.94 33.77 17.98
C ASP A 501 -4.30 33.09 17.94
N LYS A 502 -5.28 33.66 18.64
CA LYS A 502 -6.66 33.18 18.60
C LYS A 502 -7.42 33.91 17.52
N TYR A 503 -7.70 33.20 16.43
CA TYR A 503 -8.57 33.68 15.37
C TYR A 503 -10.02 33.29 15.63
N ASP A 504 -10.94 34.21 15.35
CA ASP A 504 -12.38 33.95 15.34
C ASP A 504 -12.85 34.02 13.89
N ILE A 505 -12.90 32.86 13.24
CA ILE A 505 -13.17 32.76 11.80
C ILE A 505 -14.59 33.24 11.47
N ASP A 506 -15.57 32.91 12.32
CA ASP A 506 -16.97 33.31 12.10
C ASP A 506 -17.14 34.84 12.24
N LYS A 507 -16.41 35.48 13.16
CA LYS A 507 -16.38 36.93 13.27
C LYS A 507 -15.79 37.59 12.02
N MET A 508 -14.63 37.13 11.55
CA MET A 508 -14.02 37.65 10.31
C MET A 508 -14.97 37.55 9.12
N ILE A 509 -15.64 36.41 8.98
CA ILE A 509 -16.66 36.19 7.95
C ILE A 509 -17.82 37.19 8.09
N THR A 510 -18.31 37.40 9.30
CA THR A 510 -19.45 38.30 9.59
C THR A 510 -19.10 39.77 9.32
N GLU A 511 -17.88 40.18 9.65
CA GLU A 511 -17.36 41.54 9.44
C GLU A 511 -16.88 41.78 7.99
N ASN A 512 -16.91 40.73 7.14
CA ASN A 512 -16.40 40.74 5.76
C ASN A 512 -14.92 41.19 5.68
N GLU A 513 -14.15 40.90 6.73
CA GLU A 513 -12.73 41.22 6.82
C GLU A 513 -11.93 40.27 5.92
N HIS A 514 -11.23 40.82 4.93
CA HIS A 514 -10.31 40.03 4.12
C HIS A 514 -9.02 39.79 4.91
N GLN A 515 -8.74 38.54 5.25
CA GLN A 515 -7.55 38.18 6.01
C GLN A 515 -6.90 36.92 5.46
N VAL A 516 -5.58 36.97 5.36
CA VAL A 516 -4.72 35.82 5.05
C VAL A 516 -4.06 35.40 6.36
N ILE A 517 -4.28 34.15 6.75
CA ILE A 517 -3.72 33.54 7.96
C ILE A 517 -2.72 32.49 7.50
N ASP A 518 -1.43 32.76 7.71
CA ASP A 518 -0.36 31.79 7.54
C ASP A 518 -0.42 30.78 8.68
N LEU A 519 -0.38 29.48 8.39
CA LEU A 519 -0.25 28.46 9.43
C LEU A 519 1.21 28.38 9.90
N ALA A 520 1.44 28.31 11.21
CA ALA A 520 2.78 28.19 11.78
C ALA A 520 3.42 26.84 11.42
N GLU A 521 2.60 25.79 11.34
CA GLU A 521 2.99 24.46 10.87
C GLU A 521 2.11 24.05 9.69
N LYS A 522 2.75 23.51 8.63
CA LYS A 522 2.02 23.05 7.44
C LYS A 522 1.41 21.68 7.72
N ILE A 523 0.14 21.50 7.35
CA ILE A 523 -0.54 20.20 7.41
C ILE A 523 -0.59 19.56 6.03
N ASN A 524 -0.23 18.27 5.93
CA ASN A 524 -0.31 17.54 4.67
C ASN A 524 -1.76 17.36 4.20
N ILE A 525 -1.99 17.49 2.90
CA ILE A 525 -3.26 17.17 2.25
C ILE A 525 -3.02 16.19 1.10
N HIS A 526 -3.74 15.08 1.13
CA HIS A 526 -3.70 14.02 0.14
C HIS A 526 -5.03 13.98 -0.61
N ILE A 527 -5.01 14.33 -1.90
CA ILE A 527 -6.17 14.27 -2.77
C ILE A 527 -6.07 12.99 -3.58
N GLN A 528 -6.94 12.01 -3.30
CA GLN A 528 -6.81 10.64 -3.77
C GLN A 528 -8.10 10.15 -4.43
N TYR A 529 -7.95 9.17 -5.31
CA TYR A 529 -9.06 8.51 -6.00
C TYR A 529 -9.20 7.07 -5.50
N ILE A 530 -9.93 6.87 -4.40
CA ILE A 530 -10.08 5.56 -3.78
C ILE A 530 -11.52 5.07 -3.94
N THR A 531 -11.72 4.03 -4.76
CA THR A 531 -13.04 3.45 -5.07
C THR A 531 -13.39 2.24 -4.19
N CYS A 532 -12.48 1.81 -3.32
CA CYS A 532 -12.72 0.79 -2.30
C CYS A 532 -11.97 1.17 -1.02
N ALA A 533 -12.68 1.26 0.10
CA ALA A 533 -12.12 1.58 1.42
C ALA A 533 -12.59 0.57 2.47
N GLY A 534 -11.76 0.33 3.48
CA GLY A 534 -12.19 -0.45 4.65
C GLY A 534 -12.97 0.41 5.64
N ILE A 535 -14.07 -0.12 6.16
CA ILE A 535 -14.96 0.51 7.14
C ILE A 535 -15.12 -0.40 8.36
N ASN A 536 -15.21 0.21 9.55
CA ASN A 536 -15.49 -0.47 10.84
C ASN A 536 -14.64 -1.73 11.11
N ASN A 537 -13.43 -1.80 10.53
CA ASN A 537 -12.46 -2.88 10.73
C ASN A 537 -12.87 -4.29 10.25
N GLU A 538 -13.97 -4.45 9.53
CA GLU A 538 -14.46 -5.75 9.04
C GLU A 538 -15.06 -5.72 7.63
N ASP A 539 -15.60 -4.57 7.21
CA ASP A 539 -16.32 -4.46 5.94
C ASP A 539 -15.61 -3.52 4.96
N MET A 540 -15.86 -3.74 3.67
CA MET A 540 -15.43 -2.81 2.63
C MET A 540 -16.60 -1.98 2.12
N MET A 541 -16.31 -0.73 1.78
CA MET A 541 -17.22 0.16 1.08
C MET A 541 -16.69 0.42 -0.33
N PHE A 542 -17.54 0.22 -1.32
CA PHE A 542 -17.24 0.51 -2.72
C PHE A 542 -17.91 1.81 -3.14
N TYR A 543 -17.14 2.68 -3.78
CA TYR A 543 -17.61 3.95 -4.31
C TYR A 543 -17.70 3.86 -5.82
N LYS A 544 -18.61 4.64 -6.41
CA LYS A 544 -18.78 4.70 -7.85
C LYS A 544 -17.51 5.22 -8.52
N ASP A 545 -17.06 4.55 -9.58
CA ASP A 545 -15.96 4.99 -10.43
C ASP A 545 -16.39 6.19 -11.31
N ILE A 546 -16.53 7.37 -10.70
CA ILE A 546 -17.09 8.58 -11.30
C ILE A 546 -16.27 9.13 -12.49
N TYR A 547 -15.00 8.78 -12.59
CA TYR A 547 -14.10 9.16 -13.68
C TYR A 547 -13.75 8.01 -14.63
N ASN A 548 -14.24 6.79 -14.38
CA ASN A 548 -13.96 5.58 -15.16
C ASN A 548 -12.46 5.21 -15.22
N LEU A 549 -11.76 5.29 -14.09
CA LEU A 549 -10.32 5.02 -14.01
C LEU A 549 -9.99 3.57 -13.68
N ASP A 550 -10.89 2.86 -13.00
CA ASP A 550 -10.58 1.57 -12.38
C ASP A 550 -10.26 0.50 -13.43
N LYS A 551 -11.03 0.44 -14.51
CA LYS A 551 -10.86 -0.58 -15.56
C LYS A 551 -9.50 -0.49 -16.26
N GLU A 552 -9.10 0.72 -16.66
CA GLU A 552 -7.82 0.93 -17.36
C GLU A 552 -6.64 0.71 -16.40
N GLU A 553 -6.75 1.13 -15.14
CA GLU A 553 -5.71 0.88 -14.14
C GLU A 553 -5.57 -0.61 -13.79
N ILE A 554 -6.68 -1.34 -13.64
CA ILE A 554 -6.66 -2.80 -13.45
C ILE A 554 -5.92 -3.47 -14.59
N LYS A 555 -6.25 -3.14 -15.84
CA LYS A 555 -5.58 -3.71 -17.01
C LYS A 555 -4.09 -3.40 -17.04
N ALA A 556 -3.69 -2.21 -16.59
CA ALA A 556 -2.30 -1.79 -16.55
C ALA A 556 -1.48 -2.45 -15.42
N ILE A 557 -2.09 -2.64 -14.24
CA ILE A 557 -1.41 -3.15 -13.04
C ILE A 557 -1.50 -4.67 -12.93
N PHE A 558 -2.60 -5.25 -13.41
CA PHE A 558 -2.93 -6.67 -13.34
C PHE A 558 -3.16 -7.26 -14.75
N PRO A 559 -2.16 -7.26 -15.63
CA PRO A 559 -2.34 -7.60 -17.05
C PRO A 559 -2.72 -9.07 -17.32
N ASN A 560 -2.49 -9.96 -16.35
CA ASN A 560 -2.74 -11.39 -16.46
C ASN A 560 -4.12 -11.82 -15.93
N LEU A 561 -5.03 -10.88 -15.64
CA LEU A 561 -6.39 -11.21 -15.19
C LEU A 561 -7.19 -11.82 -16.36
N PRO A 562 -7.67 -13.07 -16.24
CA PRO A 562 -8.59 -13.63 -17.23
C PRO A 562 -9.88 -12.80 -17.24
N GLY A 563 -10.31 -12.42 -18.46
CA GLY A 563 -11.42 -11.51 -18.79
C GLY A 563 -12.34 -11.08 -17.64
N ILE A 564 -12.03 -9.93 -17.05
CA ILE A 564 -12.91 -9.11 -16.21
C ILE A 564 -13.64 -8.07 -17.06
#